data_AF-A0A919PZA7-F1
#
_entry.id   AF-A0A919PZA7-F1
#
_cell.length_a   1.000
_cell.length_b   1.000
_cell.length_c   1.000
_cell.angle_alpha   90.00
_cell.angle_beta   90.00
_cell.angle_gamma   90.00
#
_symmetry.space_group_name_H-M   'P 1'
#
loop_
_entity.id
_entity.type
_entity.pdbx_description
1 polymer ?
#
loop_
_entity_poly.entity_id
_entity_poly.type
_entity_poly.pdbx_seq_one_letter_code
_entity_poly.pdbx_strand_id
1 'polypeptide(L)'
;MKFWELFSVARTAPDAMLRLGDMPEWTEYLAWWHDRAALIRARDNAKLDLEMPDEACRHVLEAVPNRYWIAGGTIRGVREGTPEPTYSAVEIFDRFGGSILEEVDERGSARVPDLGG
;
A
#
# COMPACT_ATOMS: atom_id res chain seq x y z
N MET A 1 2.31 5.20 6.08
CA MET A 1 3.13 4.05 5.58
C MET A 1 4.32 4.59 4.83
N LYS A 2 5.40 3.83 4.68
CA LYS A 2 6.63 4.28 4.02
C LYS A 2 6.47 4.31 2.49
N PHE A 3 7.29 5.10 1.81
CA PHE A 3 7.32 5.15 0.35
C PHE A 3 7.55 3.75 -0.26
N TRP A 4 8.46 2.96 0.35
CA TRP A 4 8.73 1.63 -0.15
C TRP A 4 7.55 0.65 0.01
N GLU A 5 6.84 0.76 1.14
CA GLU A 5 5.64 -0.04 1.41
C GLU A 5 4.54 0.30 0.40
N LEU A 6 4.35 1.59 0.09
CA LEU A 6 3.32 2.04 -0.85
C LEU A 6 3.59 1.53 -2.26
N PHE A 7 4.84 1.61 -2.74
CA PHE A 7 5.18 1.06 -4.05
C PHE A 7 5.00 -0.47 -4.06
N SER A 8 5.29 -1.15 -2.95
CA SER A 8 5.19 -2.62 -2.85
C SER A 8 3.75 -3.08 -3.05
N VAL A 9 2.81 -2.41 -2.39
CA VAL A 9 1.36 -2.65 -2.54
C VAL A 9 0.87 -2.31 -3.95
N ALA A 10 1.36 -1.21 -4.52
CA ALA A 10 1.01 -0.79 -5.87
C ALA A 10 1.72 -1.59 -6.99
N ARG A 11 2.53 -2.60 -6.67
CA ARG A 11 3.35 -3.34 -7.65
C ARG A 11 2.54 -4.01 -8.76
N THR A 12 1.31 -4.45 -8.47
CA THR A 12 0.39 -5.07 -9.45
C THR A 12 -0.35 -4.04 -10.30
N ALA A 13 -0.35 -2.77 -9.88
CA ALA A 13 -0.97 -1.65 -10.57
C ALA A 13 -0.01 -0.44 -10.56
N PRO A 14 1.12 -0.51 -11.29
CA PRO A 14 2.16 0.53 -11.25
C PRO A 14 1.64 1.92 -11.65
N ASP A 15 0.58 1.98 -12.47
CA ASP A 15 -0.05 3.23 -12.88
C ASP A 15 -0.74 3.95 -11.72
N ALA A 16 -1.10 3.26 -10.64
CA ALA A 16 -1.66 3.87 -9.44
C ALA A 16 -0.69 4.89 -8.82
N MET A 17 0.62 4.65 -8.89
CA MET A 17 1.64 5.58 -8.40
C MET A 17 1.70 6.88 -9.21
N LEU A 18 1.22 6.89 -10.47
CA LEU A 18 1.20 8.10 -11.30
C LEU A 18 0.24 9.16 -10.75
N ARG A 19 -0.73 8.76 -9.91
CA ARG A 19 -1.66 9.66 -9.21
C ARG A 19 -0.98 10.60 -8.23
N LEU A 20 0.28 10.32 -7.84
CA LEU A 20 1.11 11.28 -7.10
C LEU A 20 1.35 12.57 -7.91
N GLY A 21 1.15 12.54 -9.23
CA GLY A 21 1.21 13.73 -10.09
C GLY A 21 -0.04 14.62 -10.05
N ASP A 22 -1.11 14.17 -9.40
CA ASP A 22 -2.37 14.93 -9.34
C ASP A 22 -2.26 16.14 -8.40
N MET A 23 -1.31 16.13 -7.46
CA MET A 23 -1.07 17.20 -6.50
C MET A 23 0.39 17.68 -6.55
N PRO A 24 0.65 18.99 -6.70
CA PRO A 24 2.02 19.51 -6.78
C PRO A 24 2.93 19.11 -5.62
N GLU A 25 2.41 19.08 -4.39
CA GLU A 25 3.14 18.73 -3.17
C GLU A 25 3.64 17.27 -3.14
N TRP A 26 3.09 16.38 -3.96
CA TRP A 26 3.51 14.97 -4.03
C TRP A 26 4.45 14.67 -5.21
N THR A 27 4.79 15.69 -6.00
CA THR A 27 5.60 15.55 -7.22
C THR A 27 6.99 14.96 -6.93
N GLU A 28 7.57 15.25 -5.76
CA GLU A 28 8.86 14.68 -5.36
C GLU A 28 8.78 13.14 -5.23
N TYR A 29 7.68 12.63 -4.67
CA TYR A 29 7.44 11.18 -4.57
C TYR A 29 7.21 10.53 -5.92
N LEU A 30 6.55 11.24 -6.85
CA LEU A 30 6.41 10.78 -8.24
C LEU A 30 7.78 10.68 -8.93
N ALA A 31 8.67 11.65 -8.71
CA ALA A 31 10.03 11.60 -9.24
C ALA A 31 10.80 10.38 -8.67
N TRP A 32 10.63 10.08 -7.38
CA TRP A 32 11.20 8.88 -6.77
C TRP A 32 10.64 7.60 -7.37
N TRP A 33 9.35 7.56 -7.71
CA TRP A 33 8.73 6.42 -8.38
C TRP A 33 9.31 6.18 -9.78
N HIS A 34 9.51 7.26 -10.55
CA HIS A 34 10.16 7.17 -11.86
C HIS A 34 11.60 6.65 -11.75
N ASP A 35 12.33 7.03 -10.70
CA ASP A 35 13.72 6.62 -10.46
C ASP A 35 13.87 5.42 -9.50
N ARG A 36 12.78 4.71 -9.20
CA ARG A 36 12.75 3.66 -8.16
C ARG A 36 13.83 2.59 -8.31
N ALA A 37 14.18 2.23 -9.55
CA ALA A 37 15.20 1.23 -9.83
C ALA A 37 16.60 1.69 -9.38
N ALA A 38 16.90 2.99 -9.50
CA ALA A 38 18.14 3.56 -8.99
C ALA A 38 18.12 3.65 -7.46
N LEU A 39 17.00 4.09 -6.88
CA LEU A 39 16.84 4.17 -5.42
C LEU A 39 17.06 2.82 -4.73
N ILE A 40 16.45 1.76 -5.25
CA ILE A 40 16.61 0.39 -4.74
C ILE A 40 18.06 -0.08 -4.88
N ARG A 41 18.69 0.16 -6.04
CA ARG A 41 20.08 -0.24 -6.29
C ARG A 41 21.05 0.48 -5.36
N ALA A 42 20.84 1.77 -5.13
CA ALA A 42 21.66 2.59 -4.26
C ALA A 42 21.40 2.33 -2.77
N ARG A 43 20.31 1.62 -2.42
CA ARG A 43 19.82 1.47 -1.04
C ARG A 43 19.63 2.83 -0.36
N ASP A 44 19.00 3.76 -1.07
CA ASP A 44 18.71 5.11 -0.56
C ASP A 44 17.57 5.06 0.47
N ASN A 45 17.88 4.51 1.66
CA ASN A 45 16.90 4.28 2.72
C ASN A 45 16.28 5.58 3.24
N ALA A 46 16.97 6.71 3.13
CA ALA A 46 16.41 8.01 3.50
C ALA A 46 15.14 8.34 2.71
N LYS A 47 15.06 7.91 1.44
CA LYS A 47 13.86 8.06 0.61
C LYS A 47 12.92 6.87 0.71
N LEU A 48 13.48 5.66 0.66
CA LEU A 48 12.67 4.44 0.69
C LEU A 48 11.86 4.35 2.00
N ASP A 49 12.50 4.59 3.14
CA ASP A 49 11.87 4.53 4.46
C ASP A 49 11.15 5.83 4.86
N LEU A 50 11.08 6.84 3.99
CA LEU A 50 10.34 8.06 4.30
C LEU A 50 8.85 7.73 4.52
N GLU A 51 8.28 8.21 5.62
CA GLU A 51 6.84 8.19 5.84
C GLU A 51 6.14 9.11 4.84
N MET A 52 5.17 8.53 4.13
CA MET A 52 4.34 9.24 3.17
C MET A 52 3.15 9.90 3.88
N PRO A 53 2.69 11.07 3.42
CA PRO A 53 1.45 11.66 3.88
C PRO A 53 0.27 10.70 3.67
N ASP A 54 -0.59 10.54 4.68
CA ASP A 54 -1.74 9.62 4.60
C ASP A 54 -2.66 9.92 3.42
N GLU A 55 -2.85 11.20 3.08
CA GLU A 55 -3.66 11.62 1.93
C GLU A 55 -3.08 11.12 0.61
N ALA A 56 -1.75 11.21 0.44
CA ALA A 56 -1.06 10.66 -0.74
C ALA A 56 -1.20 9.14 -0.81
N CYS A 57 -1.08 8.46 0.34
CA CYS A 57 -1.29 7.01 0.43
C CYS A 57 -2.71 6.62 0.02
N ARG A 58 -3.74 7.25 0.61
CA ARG A 58 -5.15 6.99 0.25
C ARG A 58 -5.37 7.21 -1.24
N HIS A 59 -4.92 8.34 -1.76
CA HIS A 59 -5.12 8.72 -3.16
C HIS A 59 -4.52 7.70 -4.14
N VAL A 60 -3.35 7.14 -3.84
CA VAL A 60 -2.75 6.05 -4.63
C VAL A 60 -3.51 4.74 -4.43
N LEU A 61 -3.82 4.37 -3.18
CA LEU A 61 -4.45 3.09 -2.84
C LEU A 61 -5.89 2.96 -3.37
N GLU A 62 -6.61 4.07 -3.59
CA GLU A 62 -7.92 4.09 -4.26
C GLU A 62 -7.87 3.52 -5.68
N ALA A 63 -6.71 3.59 -6.35
CA ALA A 63 -6.53 3.05 -7.69
C ALA A 63 -5.90 1.65 -7.70
N VAL A 64 -5.59 1.07 -6.53
CA VAL A 64 -5.06 -0.29 -6.44
C VAL A 64 -6.22 -1.29 -6.51
N PRO A 65 -6.21 -2.22 -7.49
CA PRO A 65 -7.32 -3.16 -7.71
C PRO A 65 -7.33 -4.31 -6.70
N ASN A 66 -6.29 -4.44 -5.86
CA ASN A 66 -6.20 -5.52 -4.89
C ASN A 66 -7.41 -5.49 -3.95
N ARG A 67 -7.96 -6.68 -3.73
CA ARG A 67 -9.06 -6.91 -2.80
C ARG A 67 -8.59 -7.83 -1.69
N TYR A 68 -9.11 -7.57 -0.50
CA TYR A 68 -8.77 -8.25 0.73
C TYR A 68 -10.03 -8.78 1.40
N TRP A 69 -9.92 -9.84 2.18
CA TRP A 69 -11.02 -10.34 3.00
C TRP A 69 -10.51 -10.64 4.41
N ILE A 70 -11.41 -10.59 5.38
CA ILE A 70 -11.08 -10.72 6.79
C ILE A 70 -11.85 -11.92 7.36
N ALA A 71 -11.14 -12.89 7.91
CA ALA A 71 -11.74 -14.03 8.59
C ALA A 71 -10.88 -14.53 9.75
N GLY A 72 -11.52 -14.81 10.88
CA GLY A 72 -10.83 -15.34 12.06
C GLY A 72 -9.68 -14.47 12.55
N GLY A 73 -9.83 -13.13 12.50
CA GLY A 73 -8.79 -12.19 12.89
C GLY A 73 -7.58 -12.14 11.95
N THR A 74 -7.73 -12.61 10.71
CA THR A 74 -6.67 -12.57 9.68
C THR A 74 -7.16 -11.87 8.43
N ILE A 75 -6.36 -10.96 7.90
CA ILE A 75 -6.54 -10.30 6.60
C ILE A 75 -5.80 -11.12 5.54
N ARG A 76 -6.42 -11.33 4.39
CA ARG A 76 -5.86 -12.12 3.28
C ARG A 76 -6.21 -11.47 1.94
N GLY A 77 -5.35 -11.67 0.94
CA GLY A 77 -5.70 -11.33 -0.44
C GLY A 77 -6.82 -12.22 -0.98
N VAL A 78 -7.69 -11.67 -1.84
CA VAL A 78 -8.77 -12.41 -2.51
C VAL A 78 -8.20 -13.42 -3.50
N ARG A 79 -8.83 -14.60 -3.53
CA ARG A 79 -8.63 -15.69 -4.50
C ARG A 79 -9.97 -16.16 -5.05
N GLU A 80 -9.95 -17.00 -6.09
CA GLU A 80 -11.16 -17.64 -6.60
C GLU A 80 -11.92 -18.35 -5.45
N GLY A 81 -13.24 -18.10 -5.35
CA GLY A 81 -14.08 -18.66 -4.29
C GLY A 81 -14.01 -17.94 -2.93
N THR A 82 -13.40 -16.75 -2.85
CA THR A 82 -13.38 -15.97 -1.60
C THR A 82 -14.79 -15.49 -1.23
N PRO A 83 -15.23 -15.71 0.03
CA PRO A 83 -16.51 -15.20 0.49
C PRO A 83 -16.49 -13.67 0.66
N GLU A 84 -17.63 -13.04 0.36
CA GLU A 84 -17.89 -11.64 0.71
C GLU A 84 -18.07 -11.48 2.23
N PRO A 85 -17.78 -10.28 2.81
CA PRO A 85 -17.36 -9.06 2.12
C PRO A 85 -15.87 -9.01 1.80
N THR A 86 -15.54 -8.40 0.66
CA THR A 86 -14.19 -7.98 0.29
C THR A 86 -13.99 -6.47 0.50
N TYR A 87 -12.74 -6.08 0.77
CA TYR A 87 -12.30 -4.73 1.08
C TYR A 87 -11.24 -4.29 0.07
N SER A 88 -11.26 -3.03 -0.34
CA SER A 88 -10.21 -2.40 -1.12
C SER A 88 -8.94 -2.16 -0.29
N ALA A 89 -7.83 -1.85 -0.97
CA ALA A 89 -6.59 -1.47 -0.31
C ALA A 89 -6.76 -0.25 0.59
N VAL A 90 -7.45 0.80 0.11
CA VAL A 90 -7.72 2.02 0.91
C VAL A 90 -8.56 1.73 2.16
N GLU A 91 -9.55 0.84 2.08
CA GLU A 91 -10.36 0.45 3.25
C GLU A 91 -9.53 -0.30 4.32
N ILE A 92 -8.60 -1.16 3.90
CA ILE A 92 -7.69 -1.84 4.83
C ILE A 92 -6.69 -0.85 5.44
N PHE A 93 -6.16 0.07 4.63
CA PHE A 93 -5.29 1.15 5.09
C PHE A 93 -5.97 2.00 6.16
N ASP A 94 -7.20 2.47 5.92
CA ASP A 94 -7.93 3.31 6.87
C ASP A 94 -8.27 2.60 8.18
N ARG A 95 -8.48 1.27 8.13
CA ARG A 95 -8.84 0.48 9.32
C ARG A 95 -7.63 0.06 10.15
N PHE A 96 -6.51 -0.24 9.50
CA PHE A 96 -5.41 -0.98 10.15
C PHE A 96 -4.02 -0.40 9.85
N GLY A 97 -3.93 0.63 9.00
CA GLY A 97 -2.67 1.23 8.57
C GLY A 97 -2.02 0.49 7.41
N GLY A 98 -1.07 1.15 6.74
CA GLY A 98 -0.44 0.59 5.54
C GLY A 98 0.61 -0.49 5.79
N SER A 99 1.16 -0.62 7.00
CA SER A 99 2.04 -1.75 7.33
C SER A 99 1.33 -3.09 7.22
N ILE A 100 0.02 -3.14 7.47
CA ILE A 100 -0.74 -4.38 7.31
C ILE A 100 -0.89 -4.77 5.84
N LEU A 101 -1.04 -3.79 4.95
CA LEU A 101 -1.18 -4.04 3.51
C LEU A 101 0.09 -4.66 2.96
N GLU A 102 1.23 -4.10 3.33
CA GLU A 102 2.52 -4.63 2.94
C GLU A 102 2.72 -6.06 3.45
N GLU A 103 2.38 -6.34 4.72
CA GLU A 103 2.49 -7.69 5.26
C GLU A 103 1.59 -8.70 4.52
N VAL A 104 0.36 -8.31 4.18
CA VAL A 104 -0.53 -9.18 3.39
C VAL A 104 0.01 -9.41 1.99
N ASP A 105 0.56 -8.38 1.34
CA ASP A 105 1.08 -8.50 -0.02
C ASP A 105 2.42 -9.27 -0.07
N GLU A 106 3.23 -9.23 0.99
CA GLU A 106 4.46 -10.00 1.14
C GLU A 106 4.18 -11.48 1.48
N ARG A 107 3.31 -11.73 2.45
CA ARG A 107 3.13 -13.06 3.07
C ARG A 107 1.84 -13.77 2.65
N GLY A 108 0.97 -13.08 1.93
CA GLY A 108 -0.37 -13.53 1.58
C GLY A 108 -1.40 -13.40 2.72
N SER A 109 -0.98 -12.99 3.92
CA SER A 109 -1.85 -12.77 5.07
C SER A 109 -1.19 -11.98 6.19
N ALA A 110 -1.98 -11.25 6.97
CA ALA A 110 -1.57 -10.56 8.19
C ALA A 110 -2.62 -10.74 9.30
N ARG A 111 -2.21 -10.68 10.58
CA ARG A 111 -3.18 -10.68 11.68
C ARG A 111 -3.79 -9.30 11.83
N VAL A 112 -5.10 -9.25 12.09
CA VAL A 112 -5.77 -8.02 12.51
C VAL A 112 -5.10 -7.55 13.80
N PRO A 113 -4.68 -6.27 13.90
CA PRO A 113 -4.07 -5.76 15.12
C PRO A 113 -5.10 -5.75 16.23
N ASP A 114 -4.67 -6.02 17.47
CA ASP A 114 -5.52 -5.77 18.63
C ASP A 114 -5.75 -4.27 18.74
N LEU A 115 -6.88 -3.81 18.20
CA LEU A 115 -7.40 -2.47 18.43
C LEU A 115 -7.84 -2.46 19.90
N GLY A 116 -6.92 -2.16 20.81
CA GLY A 116 -7.22 -2.05 22.24
C GLY A 116 -8.50 -1.25 22.44
N GLY A 117 -9.48 -1.86 23.11
CA GLY A 117 -10.78 -1.24 23.41
C GLY A 117 -10.68 -0.09 24.40
#